data_AF-T0YE26-F1
#
_entry.id   AF-T0YE26-F1
#
_cell.length_a   1.000
_cell.length_b   1.000
_cell.length_c   1.000
_cell.angle_alpha   90.00
_cell.angle_beta   90.00
_cell.angle_gamma   90.00
#
_symmetry.space_group_name_H-M   'P 1'
#
loop_
_entity.id
_entity.type
_entity.pdbx_description
1 polymer ?
#
loop_
_entity_poly.entity_id
_entity_poly.type
_entity_poly.pdbx_seq_one_letter_code
_entity_poly.pdbx_strand_id
1 'polypeptide(L)' 'RDEALSIPNLARTKPGRELISSLETVRVVEITGLDMQADGGTHVKNLSEVGKLKFAKMENKGKNNKRVYFTLE' A
#
# COMPACT_ATOMS: atom_id res chain seq x y z
N ARG A 1 14.35 8.32 7.80
CA ARG A 1 14.35 6.87 8.14
C ARG A 1 13.74 6.55 9.50
N ASP A 2 14.29 7.07 10.60
CA ASP A 2 13.94 6.59 11.95
C ASP A 2 12.49 6.89 12.35
N GLU A 3 11.96 8.04 11.90
CA GLU A 3 10.54 8.37 11.99
C GLU A 3 9.66 7.33 11.28
N ALA A 4 9.99 6.98 10.04
CA ALA A 4 9.26 5.97 9.26
C ALA A 4 9.27 4.58 9.94
N LEU A 5 10.36 4.22 10.62
CA LEU A 5 10.44 2.97 11.39
C LEU A 5 9.60 2.99 12.68
N SER A 6 9.36 4.19 13.24
CA SER A 6 8.54 4.37 14.44
C SER A 6 7.04 4.25 14.16
N ILE A 7 6.61 4.52 12.92
CA ILE A 7 5.21 4.46 12.52
C ILE A 7 4.77 2.98 12.38
N PRO A 8 3.81 2.52 13.19
CA PRO A 8 3.33 1.14 13.11
C PRO A 8 2.63 0.88 11.76
N ASN A 9 2.83 -0.31 11.20
CA ASN A 9 2.23 -0.78 9.95
C ASN A 9 2.59 -0.02 8.66
N LEU A 10 3.60 0.87 8.69
CA LEU A 10 4.03 1.63 7.50
C LEU A 10 4.51 0.73 6.34
N ALA A 11 5.12 -0.41 6.67
CA ALA A 11 5.35 -1.52 5.73
C ALA A 11 4.72 -2.81 6.28
N ARG A 12 3.86 -3.43 5.47
CA ARG A 12 3.11 -4.65 5.84
C ARG A 12 3.82 -5.94 5.46
N THR A 13 4.92 -5.85 4.70
CA THR A 13 5.70 -7.00 4.24
C THR A 13 7.10 -6.93 4.81
N LYS A 14 7.70 -8.10 5.08
CA LYS A 14 9.09 -8.20 5.56
C LYS A 14 10.08 -7.51 4.59
N PRO A 15 10.02 -7.74 3.27
CA PRO A 15 10.88 -7.02 2.33
C PRO A 15 10.68 -5.49 2.36
N GLY A 16 9.44 -5.02 2.51
CA GLY A 16 9.16 -3.59 2.62
C GLY A 16 9.79 -2.96 3.86
N ARG A 17 9.79 -3.67 5.00
CA ARG A 17 10.41 -3.20 6.24
C ARG A 17 11.94 -3.16 6.16
N GLU A 18 12.53 -4.16 5.49
CA GLU A 18 13.97 -4.18 5.20
C GLU A 18 14.37 -3.02 4.28
N LEU A 19 13.56 -2.75 3.25
CA LEU A 19 13.77 -1.62 2.33
C LEU A 19 13.72 -0.26 3.06
N ILE A 20 12.76 -0.05 3.97
CA ILE A 20 12.70 1.18 4.77
C ILE A 20 13.99 1.41 5.56
N SER A 21 14.60 0.33 6.08
CA SER A 21 15.82 0.41 6.89
C SER A 21 17.06 0.80 6.08
N SER A 22 17.09 0.50 4.77
CA SER A 22 18.22 0.83 3.90
C SER A 22 18.12 2.21 3.24
N LEU A 23 16.93 2.84 3.26
CA LEU A 23 16.70 4.14 2.64
C LEU A 23 16.99 5.30 3.61
N GLU A 24 17.65 6.34 3.10
CA GLU A 24 17.86 7.60 3.84
C GLU A 24 16.51 8.35 4.02
N THR A 25 15.81 8.52 2.89
CA THR A 25 14.49 9.16 2.83
C THR A 25 13.43 8.14 2.43
N VAL A 26 12.30 8.18 3.12
CA VAL A 26 11.15 7.30 2.86
C VAL A 26 9.95 8.18 2.54
N ARG A 27 9.36 7.99 1.37
CA ARG A 27 8.12 8.66 0.99
C ARG A 27 6.94 7.92 1.58
N VAL A 28 6.07 8.65 2.26
CA VAL A 28 4.83 8.14 2.85
C VAL A 28 3.65 8.71 2.07
N VAL A 29 2.70 7.85 1.73
CA VAL A 29 1.43 8.22 1.13
C VAL A 29 0.34 7.91 2.15
N GLU A 30 -0.47 8.91 2.45
CA GLU A 30 -1.60 8.80 3.37
C GLU A 30 -2.91 9.05 2.63
N ILE A 31 -3.85 8.15 2.83
CA ILE A 31 -5.28 8.38 2.59
C ILE A 31 -5.88 8.73 3.95
N THR A 32 -6.15 10.02 4.17
CA THR A 32 -6.55 10.55 5.48
C THR A 32 -7.74 9.79 6.06
N GLY A 33 -7.57 9.30 7.29
CA GLY A 33 -8.59 8.55 8.01
C GLY A 33 -8.80 7.09 7.56
N LEU A 34 -8.01 6.60 6.60
CA LEU A 34 -8.10 5.22 6.10
C LEU A 34 -6.79 4.45 6.21
N ASP A 35 -5.72 4.93 5.57
CA ASP A 35 -4.48 4.16 5.46
C ASP A 35 -3.24 5.04 5.26
N MET A 36 -2.08 4.55 5.69
CA MET A 36 -0.79 5.22 5.56
C MET A 36 0.30 4.18 5.26
N GLN A 37 1.05 4.38 4.16
CA GLN A 37 2.05 3.40 3.71
C GLN A 37 3.31 4.07 3.14
N ALA A 38 4.45 3.38 3.24
CA ALA A 38 5.65 3.74 2.51
C ALA A 38 5.50 3.33 1.03
N ASP A 39 5.45 4.31 0.13
CA ASP A 39 5.26 4.08 -1.30
C ASP A 39 5.98 5.12 -2.18
N GLY A 40 6.73 4.62 -3.17
CA GLY A 40 7.45 5.41 -4.17
C GLY A 40 6.69 5.61 -5.49
N GLY A 41 5.50 5.03 -5.67
CA GLY A 41 4.71 5.10 -6.90
C GLY A 41 4.08 6.47 -7.18
N THR A 42 3.64 6.70 -8.42
CA THR A 42 2.85 7.90 -8.77
C THR A 42 1.39 7.69 -8.37
N HIS A 43 0.83 8.68 -7.67
CA HIS A 43 -0.55 8.63 -7.17
C HIS A 43 -1.35 9.79 -7.74
N VAL A 44 -2.66 9.58 -7.89
CA VAL A 44 -3.62 10.66 -8.16
C VAL A 44 -3.69 11.60 -6.96
N LYS A 45 -4.19 12.82 -7.17
CA LYS A 45 -4.26 13.81 -6.09
C LYS A 45 -5.37 13.50 -5.09
N ASN A 46 -6.49 12.91 -5.56
CA ASN A 46 -7.66 12.59 -4.73
C ASN A 46 -8.30 11.25 -5.14
N LEU A 47 -8.94 10.56 -4.18
CA LEU A 47 -9.60 9.27 -4.42
C LEU A 47 -10.70 9.32 -5.50
N SER A 48 -11.36 10.46 -5.68
CA SER A 48 -12.41 10.64 -6.70
C SER A 48 -11.88 10.47 -8.13
N GLU A 49 -10.57 10.64 -8.35
CA GLU A 49 -9.94 10.46 -9.66
C GLU A 49 -9.77 9.00 -10.05
N VAL A 50 -9.83 8.07 -9.09
CA VAL A 50 -9.73 6.61 -9.34
C VAL A 50 -11.01 6.08 -10.02
N GLY A 51 -12.17 6.69 -9.75
CA GLY A 51 -13.46 6.20 -10.25
C GLY A 51 -14.00 5.00 -9.45
N LYS A 52 -14.89 4.22 -10.07
CA LYS A 52 -15.54 3.08 -9.42
C LYS A 52 -14.75 1.79 -9.61
N LEU A 53 -14.61 1.03 -8.53
CA LEU A 53 -14.01 -0.29 -8.55
C LEU A 53 -15.04 -1.34 -8.98
N LYS A 54 -14.66 -2.19 -9.92
CA LYS A 54 -15.44 -3.37 -10.34
C LYS A 54 -14.68 -4.64 -9.96
N PHE A 55 -15.27 -5.45 -9.09
CA PHE A 55 -14.70 -6.75 -8.73
C PHE A 55 -14.67 -7.67 -9.96
N ALA A 56 -13.52 -8.28 -10.23
CA ALA A 56 -13.34 -9.20 -11.35
C ALA A 56 -13.40 -10.66 -10.90
N LYS A 57 -12.50 -11.06 -9.99
CA LYS A 57 -12.47 -12.42 -9.42
C LYS A 57 -11.59 -12.48 -8.17
N MET A 58 -11.72 -13.56 -7.42
CA MET A 58 -10.84 -13.89 -6.29
C MET A 58 -10.26 -15.30 -6.47
N GLU A 59 -8.95 -15.44 -6.27
CA GLU A 59 -8.25 -16.72 -6.31
C GLU A 59 -7.67 -17.07 -4.94
N ASN A 60 -7.77 -18.33 -4.55
CA ASN A 60 -7.10 -18.85 -3.36
C ASN A 60 -5.63 -19.18 -3.69
N LYS A 61 -4.67 -18.56 -3.00
CA LYS A 61 -3.23 -18.80 -3.16
C LYS A 61 -2.60 -19.49 -1.94
N GLY A 62 -3.43 -20.13 -1.10
CA GLY A 62 -3.01 -20.87 0.08
C GLY A 62 -3.80 -20.47 1.32
N LYS A 63 -3.49 -21.11 2.46
CA LYS A 63 -4.24 -20.96 3.71
C LYS A 63 -4.45 -19.50 4.14
N ASN A 64 -3.42 -18.66 3.99
CA ASN A 64 -3.42 -17.27 4.45
C ASN A 64 -3.46 -16.24 3.30
N ASN A 65 -3.51 -16.68 2.04
CA ASN A 65 -3.35 -15.78 0.90
C ASN A 65 -4.54 -15.89 -0.05
N LYS A 66 -5.28 -14.79 -0.21
CA LYS A 66 -6.27 -14.61 -1.29
C LYS A 66 -5.76 -13.54 -2.24
N ARG A 67 -5.95 -13.74 -3.53
CA ARG A 67 -5.65 -12.73 -4.56
C ARG A 67 -6.96 -12.21 -5.11
N VAL A 68 -7.21 -10.92 -4.92
CA VAL A 68 -8.38 -10.22 -5.46
C VAL A 68 -7.96 -9.49 -6.73
N TYR A 69 -8.71 -9.70 -7.80
CA TYR A 69 -8.58 -8.99 -9.06
C TYR A 69 -9.77 -8.03 -9.18
N PHE A 70 -9.48 -6.79 -9.58
CA PHE A 70 -10.48 -5.75 -9.81
C PHE A 70 -10.07 -4.90 -11.03
N THR A 71 -11.04 -4.20 -11.61
CA THR A 71 -10.83 -3.19 -12.65
C THR A 71 -11.44 -1.87 -12.19
N LEU A 72 -11.11 -0.79 -12.89
CA LEU A 72 -11.83 0.47 -12.82
C LEU A 72 -12.92 0.46 -13.90
N GLU A 73 -14.03 1.15 -13.65
CA GLU A 73 -15.06 1.44 -14.66
C GLU A 73 -14.59 2.48 -15.69
#